data_AF-A0A2T4A8T1-F1
#
_entry.id   AF-A0A2T4A8T1-F1
#
_cell.length_a   1.000
_cell.length_b   1.000
_cell.length_c   1.000
_cell.angle_alpha   90.00
_cell.angle_beta   90.00
_cell.angle_gamma   90.00
#
_symmetry.space_group_name_H-M   'P 1'
#
loop_
_entity.id
_entity.type
_entity.pdbx_description
1 polymer ?
#
loop_
_entity_poly.entity_id
_entity_poly.type
_entity_poly.pdbx_seq_one_letter_code
_entity_poly.pdbx_strand_id
1 'polypeptide(L)'
;MASRHVDIDPDGDTLIILPRVKAEGDSGASQVTFKVSMKHLTLASSRAKKVLQGCFSEATPQGSDGLRHWKFDPMFDPDAFEIVLRILHAQAHELPKEIPLATMTQVAVIADDLLCSSPIAPFVPQWSSNDDFWAASVQFSATIEKIFICFVFGLKEKFTSMTHRAIMKSIDQKNVYDVPLCPTILQAIKDQRAFVLKQHLKYLYIVE
;
A
#
# COMPACT_ATOMS: atom_id res chain seq x y z
N MET A 1 13.03 16.02 -15.63
CA MET A 1 12.63 14.72 -16.27
C MET A 1 11.21 14.85 -16.84
N ALA A 2 10.87 14.15 -17.92
CA ALA A 2 9.57 14.31 -18.61
C ALA A 2 8.40 13.66 -17.86
N SER A 3 7.19 14.20 -18.04
CA SER A 3 5.94 13.60 -17.57
C SER A 3 5.67 12.26 -18.27
N ARG A 4 5.20 11.26 -17.53
CA ARG A 4 4.84 9.92 -18.06
C ARG A 4 3.33 9.80 -18.18
N HIS A 5 2.83 9.40 -19.35
CA HIS A 5 1.42 9.07 -19.56
C HIS A 5 1.28 7.58 -19.82
N VAL A 6 0.26 6.96 -19.22
CA VAL A 6 -0.06 5.54 -19.37
C VAL A 6 -1.54 5.38 -19.67
N ASP A 7 -1.86 4.82 -20.82
CA ASP A 7 -3.22 4.43 -21.18
C ASP A 7 -3.50 3.02 -20.65
N ILE A 8 -4.13 2.94 -19.47
CA ILE A 8 -4.64 1.67 -18.95
C ILE A 8 -5.93 1.31 -19.68
N ASP A 9 -6.79 2.30 -19.92
CA ASP A 9 -7.99 2.18 -20.74
C ASP A 9 -8.00 3.34 -21.77
N PRO A 10 -7.71 3.06 -23.05
CA PRO A 10 -7.75 4.07 -24.11
C PRO A 10 -9.12 4.75 -24.28
N ASP A 11 -10.20 4.04 -23.93
CA ASP A 11 -11.58 4.55 -23.94
C ASP A 11 -12.03 5.08 -22.57
N GLY A 12 -11.08 5.15 -21.62
CA GLY A 12 -11.30 5.62 -20.26
C GLY A 12 -11.80 7.06 -20.18
N ASP A 13 -12.59 7.34 -19.15
CA ASP A 13 -13.25 8.62 -18.89
C ASP A 13 -12.71 9.34 -17.64
N THR A 14 -11.63 8.80 -17.06
CA THR A 14 -10.97 9.33 -15.86
C THR A 14 -9.46 9.37 -16.05
N LEU A 15 -8.85 10.47 -15.63
CA LEU A 15 -7.41 10.69 -15.59
C LEU A 15 -6.96 10.78 -14.14
N ILE A 16 -6.18 9.79 -13.70
CA ILE A 16 -5.50 9.83 -12.40
C ILE A 16 -4.19 10.58 -12.56
N ILE A 17 -3.90 11.49 -11.64
CA ILE A 17 -2.72 12.36 -11.68
C ILE A 17 -1.91 12.15 -10.41
N LEU A 18 -0.71 11.57 -10.56
CA LEU A 18 0.28 11.40 -9.50
C LEU A 18 1.41 12.44 -9.66
N PRO A 19 1.47 13.46 -8.80
CA PRO A 19 2.59 14.38 -8.79
C PRO A 19 3.85 13.68 -8.28
N ARG A 20 5.02 13.99 -8.85
CA ARG A 20 6.31 13.57 -8.28
C ARG A 20 6.86 14.67 -7.39
N VAL A 21 7.52 14.25 -6.31
CA VAL A 21 8.29 15.17 -5.45
C VAL A 21 9.37 15.84 -6.30
N LYS A 22 9.43 17.16 -6.27
CA LYS A 22 10.49 17.93 -6.95
C LYS A 22 11.82 17.64 -6.27
N ALA A 23 12.82 17.23 -7.04
CA ALA A 23 14.21 17.34 -6.58
C ALA A 23 14.58 18.83 -6.51
N GLU A 24 15.35 19.23 -5.49
CA GLU A 24 15.86 20.60 -5.38
C GLU A 24 16.60 20.99 -6.68
N GLY A 25 16.08 21.99 -7.40
CA GLY A 25 16.63 22.47 -8.67
C GLY A 25 15.83 22.15 -9.93
N ASP A 26 14.78 21.31 -9.89
CA ASP A 26 13.93 21.04 -11.07
C ASP A 26 12.82 22.09 -11.23
N SER A 27 12.82 22.79 -12.37
CA SER A 27 11.87 23.86 -12.71
C SER A 27 10.53 23.35 -13.24
N GLY A 28 10.39 22.03 -13.48
CA GLY A 28 9.15 21.40 -13.93
C GLY A 28 8.49 20.55 -12.84
N ALA A 29 7.18 20.69 -12.64
CA ALA A 29 6.41 19.70 -11.88
C ALA A 29 6.24 18.43 -12.74
N SER A 30 7.14 17.45 -12.58
CA SER A 30 6.98 16.16 -13.26
C SER A 30 5.83 15.37 -12.64
N GLN A 31 4.98 14.78 -13.47
CA GLN A 31 3.83 13.99 -13.03
C GLN A 31 3.70 12.71 -13.85
N VAL A 32 3.07 11.71 -13.26
CA VAL A 32 2.62 10.49 -13.96
C VAL A 32 1.10 10.53 -14.03
N THR A 33 0.55 10.31 -15.22
CA THR A 33 -0.89 10.30 -15.45
C THR A 33 -1.35 8.96 -16.00
N PHE A 34 -2.48 8.46 -15.51
CA PHE A 34 -3.09 7.22 -15.97
C PHE A 34 -4.49 7.49 -16.51
N LYS A 35 -4.73 7.13 -17.78
CA LYS A 35 -6.09 7.13 -18.35
C LYS A 35 -6.76 5.79 -18.05
N VAL A 36 -7.92 5.85 -17.41
CA VAL A 36 -8.61 4.71 -16.79
C VAL A 36 -10.12 4.85 -16.93
N SER A 37 -10.83 3.74 -16.77
CA SER A 37 -12.30 3.73 -16.71
C SER A 37 -12.80 3.92 -15.29
N MET A 38 -13.63 4.95 -15.09
CA MET A 38 -14.38 5.18 -13.86
C MET A 38 -15.19 3.95 -13.45
N LYS A 39 -15.76 3.23 -14.42
CA LYS A 39 -16.61 2.07 -14.14
C LYS A 39 -15.81 0.93 -13.50
N HIS A 40 -14.63 0.62 -14.02
CA HIS A 40 -13.74 -0.37 -13.43
C HIS A 40 -13.28 0.04 -12.03
N LEU A 41 -12.85 1.30 -11.87
CA LEU A 41 -12.44 1.84 -10.57
C LEU A 41 -13.55 1.78 -9.52
N THR A 42 -14.73 2.31 -9.82
CA THR A 42 -15.84 2.43 -8.85
C THR A 42 -16.48 1.08 -8.51
N LEU A 43 -16.37 0.08 -9.39
CA LEU A 43 -16.79 -1.28 -9.10
C LEU A 43 -15.87 -1.96 -8.09
N ALA A 44 -14.56 -1.73 -8.20
CA ALA A 44 -13.54 -2.45 -7.46
C ALA A 44 -12.99 -1.70 -6.22
N SER A 45 -13.17 -0.37 -6.15
CA SER A 45 -12.69 0.50 -5.08
C SER A 45 -13.84 1.30 -4.46
N SER A 46 -14.05 1.12 -3.16
CA SER A 46 -15.09 1.87 -2.44
C SER A 46 -14.73 3.34 -2.25
N ARG A 47 -13.44 3.69 -2.13
CA ARG A 47 -12.98 5.09 -2.14
C ARG A 47 -13.21 5.74 -3.49
N ALA A 48 -12.84 5.07 -4.59
CA ALA A 48 -13.09 5.58 -5.93
C ALA A 48 -14.58 5.80 -6.18
N LYS A 49 -15.44 4.88 -5.73
CA LYS A 49 -16.90 5.07 -5.77
C LYS A 49 -17.34 6.35 -5.07
N LYS A 50 -16.87 6.60 -3.85
CA LYS A 50 -17.21 7.81 -3.08
C LYS A 50 -16.70 9.09 -3.74
N VAL A 51 -15.50 9.07 -4.33
CA VAL A 51 -14.90 10.25 -4.96
C VAL A 51 -15.55 10.55 -6.31
N LEU A 52 -15.61 9.56 -7.20
CA LEU A 52 -16.01 9.74 -8.60
C LEU A 52 -17.53 9.73 -8.83
N GLN A 53 -18.32 9.20 -7.89
CA GLN A 53 -19.80 9.27 -7.92
C GLN A 53 -20.36 10.19 -6.83
N GLY A 54 -19.49 10.84 -6.05
CA GLY A 54 -19.89 11.73 -4.96
C GLY A 54 -20.10 13.17 -5.42
N CYS A 55 -20.10 14.08 -4.45
CA CYS A 55 -20.25 15.52 -4.67
C CYS A 55 -18.91 16.24 -4.82
N PHE A 56 -17.83 15.51 -5.08
CA PHE A 56 -16.49 16.07 -5.25
C PHE A 56 -16.29 16.58 -6.67
N SER A 57 -15.38 17.53 -6.85
CA SER A 57 -15.07 18.10 -8.17
C SER A 57 -14.58 17.04 -9.17
N GLU A 58 -13.96 15.99 -8.65
CA GLU A 58 -13.42 14.83 -9.36
C GLU A 58 -14.52 13.95 -9.97
N ALA A 59 -15.77 14.07 -9.51
CA ALA A 59 -16.91 13.36 -10.08
C ALA A 59 -17.41 13.96 -11.40
N THR A 60 -17.04 15.21 -11.69
CA THR A 60 -17.45 15.93 -12.90
C THR A 60 -16.29 15.99 -13.91
N PRO A 61 -16.54 15.76 -15.21
CA PRO A 61 -15.55 16.04 -16.24
C PRO A 61 -15.08 17.50 -16.19
N GLN A 62 -13.78 17.72 -16.31
CA GLN A 62 -13.16 19.04 -16.25
C GLN A 62 -12.34 19.30 -17.52
N GLY A 63 -12.04 20.57 -17.79
CA GLY A 63 -11.13 20.96 -18.87
C GLY A 63 -11.66 20.72 -20.29
N SER A 64 -10.77 20.88 -21.27
CA SER A 64 -11.08 20.68 -22.69
C SER A 64 -10.99 19.21 -23.15
N ASP A 65 -10.40 18.33 -22.33
CA ASP A 65 -10.27 16.90 -22.64
C ASP A 65 -11.53 16.10 -22.31
N GLY A 66 -12.46 16.68 -21.53
CA GLY A 66 -13.72 16.04 -21.15
C GLY A 66 -13.53 14.87 -20.19
N LEU A 67 -12.39 14.78 -19.50
CA LEU A 67 -12.08 13.71 -18.56
C LEU A 67 -12.34 14.15 -17.12
N ARG A 68 -12.63 13.19 -16.24
CA ARG A 68 -12.60 13.41 -14.79
C ARG A 68 -11.16 13.41 -14.32
N HIS A 69 -10.72 14.44 -13.60
CA HIS A 69 -9.36 14.51 -13.08
C HIS A 69 -9.34 14.15 -11.60
N TRP A 70 -8.64 13.08 -11.25
CA TRP A 70 -8.46 12.68 -9.86
C TRP A 70 -6.99 12.79 -9.46
N LYS A 71 -6.66 13.87 -8.74
CA LYS A 71 -5.31 14.20 -8.32
C LYS A 71 -5.01 13.63 -6.93
N PHE A 72 -3.84 13.02 -6.79
CA PHE A 72 -3.33 12.51 -5.52
C PHE A 72 -2.18 13.37 -5.00
N ASP A 73 -1.82 13.17 -3.74
CA ASP A 73 -0.61 13.72 -3.13
C ASP A 73 0.65 12.93 -3.57
N PRO A 74 1.85 13.53 -3.51
CA PRO A 74 3.09 12.93 -4.00
C PRO A 74 3.65 11.88 -3.02
N MET A 75 2.85 10.88 -2.69
CA MET A 75 3.20 9.82 -1.73
C MET A 75 3.22 8.41 -2.32
N PHE A 76 2.61 8.21 -3.50
CA PHE A 76 2.48 6.89 -4.10
C PHE A 76 3.57 6.63 -5.14
N ASP A 77 4.15 5.43 -5.09
CA ASP A 77 5.01 4.92 -6.16
C ASP A 77 4.20 4.70 -7.45
N PRO A 78 4.55 5.34 -8.58
CA PRO A 78 3.77 5.24 -9.81
C PRO A 78 3.72 3.83 -10.40
N ASP A 79 4.75 3.02 -10.21
CA ASP A 79 4.81 1.68 -10.82
C ASP A 79 3.98 0.68 -10.01
N ALA A 80 3.98 0.79 -8.68
CA ALA A 80 3.03 0.09 -7.82
C ALA A 80 1.57 0.51 -8.10
N PHE A 81 1.34 1.80 -8.38
CA PHE A 81 0.01 2.31 -8.73
C PHE A 81 -0.49 1.73 -10.06
N GLU A 82 0.41 1.62 -11.05
CA GLU A 82 0.10 0.98 -12.32
C GLU A 82 -0.32 -0.48 -12.13
N ILE A 83 0.39 -1.26 -11.29
CA ILE A 83 0.03 -2.64 -10.97
C ILE A 83 -1.40 -2.72 -10.42
N VAL A 84 -1.75 -1.86 -9.46
CA VAL A 84 -3.10 -1.81 -8.89
C VAL A 84 -4.12 -1.48 -9.99
N LEU A 85 -3.89 -0.45 -10.79
CA LEU A 85 -4.81 -0.06 -11.85
C LEU A 85 -5.03 -1.17 -12.88
N ARG A 86 -3.97 -1.88 -13.29
CA ARG A 86 -4.07 -3.03 -14.20
C ARG A 86 -4.91 -4.15 -13.60
N ILE A 87 -4.76 -4.44 -12.30
CA ILE A 87 -5.63 -5.40 -11.60
C ILE A 87 -7.10 -4.94 -11.64
N LEU A 88 -7.38 -3.68 -11.31
CA LEU A 88 -8.76 -3.15 -11.30
C LEU A 88 -9.39 -3.16 -12.70
N HIS A 89 -8.59 -3.12 -13.76
CA HIS A 89 -9.02 -3.20 -15.17
C HIS A 89 -8.92 -4.61 -15.76
N ALA A 90 -8.75 -5.65 -14.93
CA ALA A 90 -8.66 -7.04 -15.37
C ALA A 90 -7.52 -7.34 -16.38
N GLN A 91 -6.45 -6.55 -16.35
CA GLN A 91 -5.26 -6.71 -17.21
C GLN A 91 -4.18 -7.56 -16.53
N ALA A 92 -4.57 -8.70 -15.95
CA ALA A 92 -3.66 -9.58 -15.21
C ALA A 92 -2.45 -10.07 -16.03
N HIS A 93 -2.59 -10.13 -17.36
CA HIS A 93 -1.55 -10.56 -18.30
C HIS A 93 -0.38 -9.57 -18.43
N GLU A 94 -0.58 -8.30 -18.04
CA GLU A 94 0.45 -7.24 -18.05
C GLU A 94 1.21 -7.17 -16.72
N LEU A 95 0.84 -8.00 -15.74
CA LEU A 95 1.45 -7.95 -14.42
C LEU A 95 2.84 -8.61 -14.39
N PRO A 96 3.78 -8.06 -13.60
CA PRO A 96 5.05 -8.72 -13.38
C PRO A 96 4.87 -10.06 -12.65
N LYS A 97 5.67 -11.06 -13.04
CA LYS A 97 5.67 -12.39 -12.41
C LYS A 97 6.16 -12.34 -10.96
N GLU A 98 7.10 -11.45 -10.68
CA GLU A 98 7.69 -11.24 -9.36
C GLU A 98 7.81 -9.73 -9.10
N ILE A 99 7.63 -9.33 -7.84
CA ILE A 99 7.84 -7.96 -7.40
C ILE A 99 8.66 -7.94 -6.11
N PRO A 100 9.53 -6.95 -5.89
CA PRO A 100 10.27 -6.82 -4.65
C PRO A 100 9.34 -6.45 -3.49
N LEU A 101 9.78 -6.71 -2.25
CA LEU A 101 9.03 -6.38 -1.03
C LEU A 101 8.57 -4.92 -1.02
N ALA A 102 9.46 -3.99 -1.38
CA ALA A 102 9.15 -2.56 -1.43
C ALA A 102 7.96 -2.24 -2.35
N THR A 103 7.92 -2.80 -3.57
CA THR A 103 6.80 -2.63 -4.50
C THR A 103 5.52 -3.27 -3.94
N MET A 104 5.62 -4.45 -3.33
CA MET A 104 4.46 -5.11 -2.73
C MET A 104 3.89 -4.33 -1.53
N THR A 105 4.76 -3.68 -0.75
CA THR A 105 4.33 -2.76 0.30
C THR A 105 3.61 -1.56 -0.29
N GLN A 106 4.12 -0.96 -1.36
CA GLN A 106 3.43 0.15 -2.03
C GLN A 106 2.08 -0.27 -2.63
N VAL A 107 1.99 -1.48 -3.20
CA VAL A 107 0.70 -2.07 -3.63
C VAL A 107 -0.25 -2.20 -2.45
N ALA A 108 0.22 -2.64 -1.27
CA ALA A 108 -0.60 -2.73 -0.07
C ALA A 108 -1.05 -1.34 0.43
N VAL A 109 -0.17 -0.33 0.38
CA VAL A 109 -0.49 1.06 0.77
C VAL A 109 -1.59 1.62 -0.14
N ILE A 110 -1.49 1.40 -1.45
CA ILE A 110 -2.49 1.86 -2.43
C ILE A 110 -3.79 1.08 -2.26
N ALA A 111 -3.73 -0.23 -1.99
CA ALA A 111 -4.91 -1.05 -1.74
C ALA A 111 -5.69 -0.61 -0.49
N ASP A 112 -4.98 -0.20 0.56
CA ASP A 112 -5.56 0.35 1.79
C ASP A 112 -6.17 1.73 1.55
N ASP A 113 -5.45 2.64 0.86
CA ASP A 113 -5.97 3.97 0.51
C ASP A 113 -7.23 3.88 -0.37
N LEU A 114 -7.15 3.14 -1.48
CA LEU A 114 -8.26 2.98 -2.41
C LEU A 114 -9.35 2.05 -1.85
N LEU A 115 -9.14 1.39 -0.72
CA LEU A 115 -10.07 0.40 -0.14
C LEU A 115 -10.45 -0.67 -1.18
N CYS A 116 -9.44 -1.28 -1.80
CA CYS A 116 -9.58 -2.25 -2.90
C CYS A 116 -8.68 -3.49 -2.75
N SER A 117 -8.48 -3.98 -1.53
CA SER A 117 -7.65 -5.17 -1.28
C SER A 117 -8.21 -6.46 -1.88
N SER A 118 -9.54 -6.61 -1.93
CA SER A 118 -10.24 -7.80 -2.45
C SER A 118 -9.82 -8.23 -3.87
N PRO A 119 -9.85 -7.36 -4.91
CA PRO A 119 -9.41 -7.74 -6.26
C PRO A 119 -7.90 -8.02 -6.36
N ILE A 120 -7.09 -7.53 -5.42
CA ILE A 120 -5.63 -7.69 -5.43
C ILE A 120 -5.19 -8.97 -4.71
N ALA A 121 -5.93 -9.40 -3.68
CA ALA A 121 -5.59 -10.55 -2.84
C ALA A 121 -5.25 -11.84 -3.62
N PRO A 122 -5.91 -12.20 -4.74
CA PRO A 122 -5.55 -13.38 -5.52
C PRO A 122 -4.11 -13.38 -6.08
N PHE A 123 -3.50 -12.21 -6.26
CA PHE A 123 -2.14 -12.05 -6.79
C PHE A 123 -1.07 -12.05 -5.69
N VAL A 124 -1.47 -12.01 -4.42
CA VAL A 124 -0.52 -11.98 -3.29
C VAL A 124 0.27 -13.28 -3.16
N PRO A 125 -0.33 -14.48 -3.30
CA PRO A 125 0.43 -15.73 -3.19
C PRO A 125 1.52 -15.87 -4.26
N GLN A 126 1.28 -15.45 -5.51
CA GLN A 126 2.31 -15.56 -6.55
C GLN A 126 3.57 -14.74 -6.20
N TRP A 127 3.39 -13.50 -5.75
CA TRP A 127 4.48 -12.57 -5.43
C TRP A 127 5.15 -12.84 -4.09
N SER A 128 4.53 -13.65 -3.24
CA SER A 128 5.03 -14.01 -1.90
C SER A 128 5.22 -15.51 -1.72
N SER A 129 5.31 -16.25 -2.83
CA SER A 129 5.46 -17.71 -2.86
C SER A 129 6.83 -18.18 -2.39
N ASN A 130 7.86 -17.36 -2.57
CA ASN A 130 9.21 -17.67 -2.10
C ASN A 130 9.29 -17.56 -0.56
N ASP A 131 9.80 -18.59 0.10
CA ASP A 131 10.03 -18.59 1.55
C ASP A 131 10.99 -17.48 2.00
N ASP A 132 11.92 -17.05 1.14
CA ASP A 132 12.80 -15.90 1.39
C ASP A 132 12.02 -14.60 1.55
N PHE A 133 10.88 -14.46 0.87
CA PHE A 133 10.00 -13.29 1.01
C PHE A 133 9.51 -13.18 2.47
N TRP A 134 9.23 -14.30 3.12
CA TRP A 134 8.77 -14.32 4.53
C TRP A 134 9.89 -14.56 5.54
N ALA A 135 11.13 -14.76 5.09
CA ALA A 135 12.27 -15.03 5.95
C ALA A 135 12.59 -13.85 6.89
N ALA A 136 13.46 -14.13 7.87
CA ALA A 136 13.87 -13.14 8.86
C ALA A 136 14.61 -12.01 8.17
N SER A 137 14.08 -10.79 8.26
CA SER A 137 14.89 -9.64 7.89
C SER A 137 15.78 -9.23 9.06
N VAL A 138 17.01 -8.83 8.74
CA VAL A 138 17.89 -8.10 9.66
C VAL A 138 17.29 -6.73 9.98
N GLN A 139 16.62 -6.12 9.00
CA GLN A 139 15.99 -4.82 9.15
C GLN A 139 14.58 -4.95 9.75
N PHE A 140 14.33 -4.20 10.83
CA PHE A 140 13.01 -4.18 11.47
C PHE A 140 11.94 -3.58 10.55
N SER A 141 12.28 -2.57 9.74
CA SER A 141 11.40 -1.96 8.74
C SER A 141 10.78 -3.00 7.80
N ALA A 142 11.60 -3.87 7.22
CA ALA A 142 11.14 -4.96 6.36
C ALA A 142 10.23 -5.97 7.09
N THR A 143 10.38 -6.13 8.41
CA THR A 143 9.43 -6.95 9.20
C THR A 143 8.08 -6.27 9.31
N ILE A 144 8.08 -4.95 9.53
CA ILE A 144 6.87 -4.15 9.59
C ILE A 144 6.14 -4.12 8.24
N GLU A 145 6.86 -3.94 7.14
CA GLU A 145 6.32 -4.00 5.78
C GLU A 145 5.57 -5.31 5.53
N LYS A 146 6.17 -6.45 5.90
CA LYS A 146 5.54 -7.78 5.82
C LYS A 146 4.28 -7.88 6.68
N ILE A 147 4.29 -7.31 7.89
CA ILE A 147 3.11 -7.26 8.77
C ILE A 147 1.99 -6.45 8.11
N PHE A 148 2.32 -5.30 7.53
CA PHE A 148 1.34 -4.43 6.87
C PHE A 148 0.72 -5.13 5.65
N ILE A 149 1.52 -5.78 4.81
CA ILE A 149 1.02 -6.61 3.70
C ILE A 149 0.06 -7.68 4.22
N CYS A 150 0.44 -8.39 5.29
CA CYS A 150 -0.43 -9.42 5.88
C CYS A 150 -1.75 -8.85 6.40
N PHE A 151 -1.73 -7.65 6.99
CA PHE A 151 -2.91 -6.96 7.48
C PHE A 151 -3.87 -6.60 6.33
N VAL A 152 -3.36 -5.91 5.31
CA VAL A 152 -4.15 -5.43 4.16
C VAL A 152 -4.81 -6.59 3.40
N PHE A 153 -4.08 -7.69 3.21
CA PHE A 153 -4.56 -8.84 2.43
C PHE A 153 -5.09 -10.01 3.27
N GLY A 154 -5.23 -9.84 4.59
CA GLY A 154 -5.86 -10.84 5.46
C GLY A 154 -5.08 -12.16 5.61
N LEU A 155 -3.75 -12.13 5.50
CA LEU A 155 -2.89 -13.32 5.61
C LEU A 155 -2.68 -13.73 7.09
N LYS A 156 -3.72 -14.26 7.75
CA LYS A 156 -3.76 -14.46 9.22
C LYS A 156 -2.57 -15.24 9.81
N GLU A 157 -2.17 -16.34 9.17
CA GLU A 157 -1.06 -17.18 9.66
C GLU A 157 0.28 -16.45 9.59
N LYS A 158 0.56 -15.81 8.45
CA LYS A 158 1.76 -14.99 8.25
C LYS A 158 1.73 -13.76 9.15
N PHE A 159 0.59 -13.11 9.32
CA PHE A 159 0.41 -11.98 10.24
C PHE A 159 0.81 -12.37 11.67
N THR A 160 0.27 -13.47 12.18
CA THR A 160 0.59 -13.99 13.52
C THR A 160 2.09 -14.30 13.65
N SER A 161 2.66 -15.00 12.67
CA SER A 161 4.09 -15.33 12.66
C SER A 161 4.98 -14.08 12.64
N MET A 162 4.69 -13.10 11.75
CA MET A 162 5.50 -11.89 11.61
C MET A 162 5.37 -10.96 12.83
N THR A 163 4.17 -10.79 13.37
CA THR A 163 3.96 -9.98 14.58
C THR A 163 4.66 -10.58 15.80
N HIS A 164 4.60 -11.89 15.99
CA HIS A 164 5.36 -12.58 17.03
C HIS A 164 6.87 -12.29 16.91
N ARG A 165 7.43 -12.40 15.70
CA ARG A 165 8.85 -12.12 15.44
C ARG A 165 9.21 -10.65 15.70
N ALA A 166 8.35 -9.72 15.30
CA ALA A 166 8.55 -8.30 15.57
C ALA A 166 8.56 -8.01 17.08
N ILE A 167 7.64 -8.61 17.85
CA ILE A 167 7.60 -8.47 19.31
C ILE A 167 8.92 -8.97 19.92
N MET A 168 9.35 -10.19 19.54
CA MET A 168 10.59 -10.79 20.05
C MET A 168 11.85 -9.98 19.71
N LYS A 169 11.96 -9.44 18.48
CA LYS A 169 13.11 -8.61 18.07
C LYS A 169 13.06 -7.18 18.62
N SER A 170 11.88 -6.63 18.92
CA SER A 170 11.71 -5.26 19.43
C SER A 170 12.28 -5.05 20.85
N ILE A 171 12.72 -6.12 21.50
CA ILE A 171 13.44 -6.09 22.78
C ILE A 171 14.79 -5.34 22.63
N ASP A 172 15.35 -5.27 21.40
CA ASP A 172 16.70 -4.68 21.16
C ASP A 172 16.74 -3.34 20.39
N GLN A 173 15.64 -2.80 19.83
CA GLN A 173 15.71 -1.58 19.00
C GLN A 173 14.70 -0.49 19.39
N LYS A 174 15.25 0.69 19.71
CA LYS A 174 14.54 1.89 20.21
C LYS A 174 13.96 2.84 19.13
N ASN A 175 14.19 2.63 17.85
CA ASN A 175 13.79 3.60 16.81
C ASN A 175 12.89 2.97 15.74
N VAL A 176 11.59 3.24 15.84
CA VAL A 176 10.58 2.92 14.83
C VAL A 176 9.76 4.18 14.59
N TYR A 177 10.32 5.08 13.79
CA TYR A 177 9.63 6.26 13.26
C TYR A 177 9.95 6.23 11.75
N ASP A 178 8.91 6.30 10.90
CA ASP A 178 8.94 6.25 9.41
C ASP A 178 8.45 4.97 8.71
N VAL A 179 7.62 4.15 9.35
CA VAL A 179 6.85 3.13 8.59
C VAL A 179 5.38 3.54 8.52
N PRO A 180 4.71 3.47 7.35
CA PRO A 180 3.28 3.74 7.21
C PRO A 180 2.46 2.56 7.78
N LEU A 181 2.59 2.34 9.10
CA LEU A 181 1.64 1.55 9.84
C LEU A 181 0.54 2.48 10.34
N CYS A 182 -0.71 2.06 10.18
CA CYS A 182 -1.84 2.67 10.86
C CYS A 182 -1.49 2.86 12.36
N PRO A 183 -1.58 4.10 12.90
CA PRO A 183 -1.21 4.39 14.29
C PRO A 183 -1.87 3.45 15.29
N THR A 184 -3.08 2.97 14.97
CA THR A 184 -3.84 2.00 15.76
C THR A 184 -3.16 0.63 15.85
N ILE A 185 -2.56 0.14 14.76
CA ILE A 185 -1.83 -1.15 14.76
C ILE A 185 -0.51 -0.99 15.50
N LEU A 186 0.20 0.13 15.29
CA LEU A 186 1.43 0.42 16.02
C LEU A 186 1.16 0.56 17.53
N GLN A 187 0.06 1.21 17.89
CA GLN A 187 -0.37 1.35 19.27
C GLN A 187 -0.79 -0.01 19.86
N ALA A 188 -1.57 -0.82 19.14
CA ALA A 188 -1.94 -2.16 19.58
C ALA A 188 -0.70 -3.06 19.80
N ILE A 189 0.31 -2.98 18.93
CA ILE A 189 1.58 -3.69 19.09
C ILE A 189 2.32 -3.18 20.34
N LYS A 190 2.36 -1.85 20.56
CA LYS A 190 2.97 -1.25 21.76
C LYS A 190 2.25 -1.64 23.06
N ASP A 191 0.92 -1.66 23.05
CA ASP A 191 0.08 -2.01 24.19
C ASP A 191 0.22 -3.49 24.53
N GLN A 192 0.17 -4.36 23.52
CA GLN A 192 0.37 -5.80 23.69
C GLN A 192 1.80 -6.11 24.18
N ARG A 193 2.81 -5.38 23.68
CA ARG A 193 4.18 -5.45 24.22
C ARG A 193 4.22 -5.08 25.70
N ALA A 194 3.62 -3.97 26.09
CA ALA A 194 3.58 -3.53 27.49
C ALA A 194 2.89 -4.56 28.39
N PHE A 195 1.82 -5.20 27.89
CA PHE A 195 1.12 -6.27 28.58
C PHE A 195 2.00 -7.52 28.79
N VAL A 196 2.64 -8.02 27.72
CA VAL A 196 3.50 -9.22 27.78
C VAL A 196 4.72 -8.98 28.67
N LEU A 197 5.37 -7.82 28.58
CA LEU A 197 6.50 -7.47 29.46
C LEU A 197 6.08 -7.43 30.93
N LYS A 198 4.90 -6.87 31.24
CA LYS A 198 4.36 -6.88 32.61
C LYS A 198 4.08 -8.30 33.11
N GLN A 199 3.62 -9.20 32.24
CA GLN A 199 3.40 -10.61 32.59
C GLN A 199 4.73 -11.30 32.91
N HIS A 200 5.76 -11.16 32.07
CA HIS A 200 7.07 -11.79 32.30
C HIS A 200 7.83 -11.22 33.49
N LEU A 201 7.76 -9.90 33.74
CA LEU A 201 8.37 -9.29 34.93
C LEU A 201 7.74 -9.76 36.24
N LYS A 202 6.45 -10.10 36.25
CA LYS A 202 5.80 -10.70 37.43
C LYS A 202 6.41 -12.05 37.81
N TYR A 203 6.82 -12.86 36.83
CA TYR A 203 7.49 -14.14 37.09
C TYR A 203 8.93 -13.98 37.54
N LEU A 204 9.60 -12.88 37.20
CA LEU A 204 10.95 -12.56 37.67
C LEU A 204 10.97 -12.02 39.12
N TYR A 205 9.85 -11.46 39.60
CA TYR A 205 9.67 -11.01 40.99
C TYR A 205 9.17 -12.09 41.96
N ILE A 206 8.91 -13.31 41.47
CA ILE A 206 8.46 -14.45 42.30
C ILE A 206 9.62 -15.44 42.57
N VAL A 207 10.83 -15.14 42.10
CA VAL A 207 12.04 -15.89 42.50
C VAL A 207 12.72 -15.15 43.65
N GLU A 208 12.14 -15.26 44.83
CA GLU A 208 12.85 -15.21 46.13
C GLU A 208 12.55 -16.50 46.89
#